data_AF-A0AAJ6UZR6-F1
#
_entry.id   AF-A0AAJ6UZR6-F1
#
_cell.length_a   1.000
_cell.length_b   1.000
_cell.length_c   1.000
_cell.angle_alpha   90.00
_cell.angle_beta   90.00
_cell.angle_gamma   90.00
#
_symmetry.space_group_name_H-M   'P 1'
#
loop_
_entity.id
_entity.type
_entity.pdbx_description
1 polymer ?
#
loop_
_entity_poly.entity_id
_entity_poly.type
_entity_poly.pdbx_seq_one_letter_code
_entity_poly.pdbx_strand_id
1 'polypeptide(L)'
;MMEKTAAKTEEEVASRSLLDLVFSWSIREVLNRDLYKNQVKKIPETFTSTSHYMKSFIPALLEETRADLCSNMMKVSQAPTREIFSIERSKEYKPPKDLFYKIWLKRMRKTGNGKGIYEPEVGDLIALTDARPKDIADLNRPGINYLLAYVHRLSNELDDDTNHEMVSILTSKPIQFELENRHNKRESVFAGQEIQKRRRATFFVVYLANMTTNVRIWRSLNSDLQGGNTNVIQSVLESSSPVRRRNNCSL
;
A
#
# COMPACT_ATOMS: atom_id res chain seq x y z
N MET A 1 -20.48 -20.84 23.66
CA MET A 1 -19.20 -20.11 23.63
C MET A 1 -19.38 -18.93 22.70
N MET A 2 -19.31 -17.71 23.22
CA MET A 2 -19.45 -16.50 22.40
C MET A 2 -18.15 -16.27 21.62
N GLU A 3 -18.28 -16.21 20.31
CA GLU A 3 -17.22 -15.82 19.39
C GLU A 3 -16.82 -14.38 19.72
N LYS A 4 -15.62 -14.20 20.28
CA LYS A 4 -15.09 -12.88 20.61
C LYS A 4 -14.60 -12.26 19.31
N THR A 5 -15.45 -11.49 18.64
CA THR A 5 -15.05 -10.67 17.49
C THR A 5 -13.97 -9.70 17.98
N ALA A 6 -12.73 -9.87 17.51
CA ALA A 6 -11.65 -8.93 17.80
C ALA A 6 -12.05 -7.56 17.23
N ALA A 7 -12.36 -6.60 18.09
CA ALA A 7 -12.55 -5.22 17.69
C ALA A 7 -11.22 -4.70 17.14
N LYS A 8 -11.19 -4.29 15.87
CA LYS A 8 -10.03 -3.60 15.29
C LYS A 8 -9.79 -2.32 16.08
N THR A 9 -8.54 -2.07 16.45
CA THR A 9 -8.20 -0.84 17.19
C THR A 9 -8.41 0.38 16.28
N GLU A 10 -8.75 1.53 16.85
CA GLU A 10 -8.84 2.80 16.10
C GLU A 10 -7.54 3.09 15.30
N GLU A 11 -6.41 2.61 15.81
CA GLU A 11 -5.08 2.70 15.20
C GLU A 11 -4.94 1.89 13.89
N GLU A 12 -5.49 0.68 13.84
CA GLU A 12 -5.56 -0.12 12.62
C GLU A 12 -6.57 0.50 11.62
N VAL A 13 -7.66 1.10 12.11
CA VAL A 13 -8.69 1.74 11.29
C VAL A 13 -8.18 3.02 10.62
N ALA A 14 -7.45 3.88 11.34
CA ALA A 14 -6.88 5.11 10.77
C ALA A 14 -5.85 4.79 9.67
N SER A 15 -4.98 3.81 9.91
CA SER A 15 -3.99 3.36 8.91
C SER A 15 -4.67 2.77 7.67
N ARG A 16 -5.80 2.09 7.86
CA ARG A 16 -6.63 1.56 6.77
C ARG A 16 -7.17 2.66 5.86
N SER A 17 -7.58 3.79 6.41
CA SER A 17 -8.31 4.82 5.65
C SER A 17 -7.48 5.50 4.55
N LEU A 18 -6.19 5.78 4.77
CA LEU A 18 -5.31 6.25 3.67
C LEU A 18 -5.12 5.18 2.62
N LEU A 19 -4.89 3.93 3.04
CA LEU A 19 -4.67 2.83 2.11
C LEU A 19 -5.91 2.56 1.26
N ASP A 20 -7.11 2.62 1.85
CA ASP A 20 -8.39 2.48 1.16
C ASP A 20 -8.56 3.60 0.09
N LEU A 21 -8.14 4.84 0.39
CA LEU A 21 -8.12 5.93 -0.59
C LEU A 21 -7.16 5.63 -1.74
N VAL A 22 -5.91 5.22 -1.45
CA VAL A 22 -4.92 4.88 -2.47
C VAL A 22 -5.38 3.72 -3.35
N PHE A 23 -6.00 2.69 -2.77
CA PHE A 23 -6.58 1.57 -3.50
C PHE A 23 -7.78 1.94 -4.36
N SER A 24 -8.48 3.03 -4.04
CA SER A 24 -9.61 3.52 -4.83
C SER A 24 -9.17 4.28 -6.08
N TRP A 25 -7.94 4.81 -6.12
CA TRP A 25 -7.46 5.59 -7.26
C TRP A 25 -7.29 4.72 -8.51
N SER A 26 -7.86 5.20 -9.61
CA SER A 26 -7.52 4.75 -10.94
C SER A 26 -6.14 5.24 -11.37
N ILE A 27 -5.50 4.57 -12.33
CA ILE A 27 -4.25 5.05 -12.93
C ILE A 27 -4.42 6.47 -13.48
N ARG A 28 -5.58 6.79 -14.05
CA ARG A 28 -5.88 8.13 -14.56
C ARG A 28 -5.86 9.19 -13.45
N GLU A 29 -6.41 8.88 -12.28
CA GLU A 29 -6.39 9.78 -11.12
C GLU A 29 -4.97 9.92 -10.57
N VAL A 30 -4.21 8.83 -10.44
CA VAL A 30 -2.81 8.89 -10.03
C VAL A 30 -2.00 9.79 -10.96
N LEU A 31 -2.25 9.74 -12.28
CA LEU A 31 -1.56 10.59 -13.26
C LEU A 31 -2.08 12.01 -13.36
N ASN A 32 -3.25 12.31 -12.78
CA ASN A 32 -3.84 13.63 -12.82
C ASN A 32 -3.16 14.55 -11.80
N ARG A 33 -2.26 15.41 -12.29
CA ARG A 33 -1.58 16.43 -11.46
C ARG A 33 -2.53 17.47 -10.85
N ASP A 34 -3.73 17.61 -11.41
CA ASP A 34 -4.73 18.55 -10.91
C ASP A 34 -5.74 17.89 -9.95
N LEU A 35 -5.60 16.61 -9.59
CA LEU A 35 -6.57 15.86 -8.77
C LEU A 35 -6.89 16.58 -7.45
N TYR A 36 -5.86 17.10 -6.78
CA TYR A 36 -5.99 17.81 -5.50
C TYR A 36 -5.72 19.31 -5.61
N LYS A 37 -5.59 19.89 -6.82
CA LYS A 37 -5.19 21.30 -7.05
C LYS A 37 -6.01 22.31 -6.24
N ASN A 38 -7.32 22.12 -6.18
CA ASN A 38 -8.23 23.03 -5.49
C ASN A 38 -8.38 22.72 -3.98
N GLN A 39 -7.85 21.57 -3.54
CA GLN A 39 -7.88 21.11 -2.16
C GLN A 39 -6.58 21.45 -1.42
N VAL A 40 -5.44 21.42 -2.10
CA VAL A 40 -4.14 21.87 -1.59
C VAL A 40 -4.12 23.39 -1.56
N LYS A 41 -4.45 23.96 -0.41
CA LYS A 41 -4.41 25.41 -0.16
C LYS A 41 -3.12 25.79 0.55
N LYS A 42 -2.75 27.08 0.48
CA LYS A 42 -1.66 27.63 1.31
C LYS A 42 -1.98 27.27 2.78
N ILE A 43 -1.02 26.67 3.46
CA ILE A 43 -1.16 26.34 4.88
C ILE A 43 -1.36 27.66 5.65
N PRO A 44 -2.40 27.78 6.49
CA PRO A 44 -2.64 28.97 7.28
C PRO A 44 -1.45 29.31 8.17
N GLU A 45 -1.20 30.61 8.38
CA GLU A 45 -0.18 31.08 9.33
C GLU A 45 -0.66 30.96 10.78
N THR A 46 -1.97 30.84 10.99
CA THR A 46 -2.62 30.68 12.29
C THR A 46 -3.72 29.63 12.20
N PHE A 47 -4.05 28.97 13.32
CA PHE A 47 -5.05 27.91 13.35
C PHE A 47 -6.03 28.11 14.51
N THR A 48 -7.32 27.88 14.25
CA THR A 48 -8.40 28.10 15.24
C THR A 48 -8.54 26.98 16.27
N SER A 49 -7.97 25.81 15.98
CA SER A 49 -8.01 24.63 16.87
C SER A 49 -6.96 23.60 16.42
N THR A 50 -6.69 22.63 17.29
CA THR A 50 -5.88 21.46 16.94
C THR A 50 -6.46 20.68 15.76
N SER A 51 -7.79 20.53 15.69
CA SER A 51 -8.45 19.88 14.55
C SER A 51 -8.25 20.67 13.25
N HIS A 52 -8.33 22.00 13.30
CA HIS A 52 -8.04 22.86 12.16
C HIS A 52 -6.59 22.73 11.71
N TYR A 53 -5.64 22.68 12.65
CA TYR A 53 -4.23 22.40 12.38
C TYR A 53 -4.07 21.06 11.64
N MET A 54 -4.49 19.95 12.24
CA MET A 54 -4.30 18.62 11.65
C MET A 54 -4.95 18.49 10.26
N LYS A 55 -6.20 18.93 10.12
CA LYS A 55 -6.94 18.84 8.85
C LYS A 55 -6.33 19.70 7.74
N SER A 56 -5.58 20.76 8.07
CA SER A 56 -4.92 21.61 7.07
C SER A 56 -3.83 20.89 6.29
N PHE A 57 -3.23 19.83 6.85
CA PHE A 57 -2.16 19.06 6.19
C PHE A 57 -2.66 17.86 5.36
N ILE A 58 -3.90 17.43 5.56
CA ILE A 58 -4.47 16.24 4.90
C ILE A 58 -4.42 16.34 3.36
N PRO A 59 -4.84 17.45 2.70
CA PRO A 59 -4.77 17.54 1.25
C PRO A 59 -3.34 17.49 0.71
N ALA A 60 -2.39 18.09 1.43
CA ALA A 60 -0.98 18.09 1.05
C ALA A 60 -0.39 16.67 1.11
N LEU A 61 -0.70 15.90 2.16
CA LEU A 61 -0.27 14.51 2.29
C LEU A 61 -0.85 13.61 1.18
N LEU A 62 -2.13 13.81 0.82
CA LEU A 62 -2.74 13.07 -0.28
C LEU A 62 -2.07 13.38 -1.62
N GLU A 63 -1.79 14.66 -1.88
CA GLU A 63 -1.10 15.08 -3.11
C GLU A 63 0.35 14.59 -3.15
N GLU A 64 1.08 14.62 -2.04
CA GLU A 64 2.42 14.05 -1.93
C GLU A 64 2.41 12.54 -2.23
N THR A 65 1.50 11.81 -1.59
CA THR A 65 1.31 10.36 -1.81
C THR A 65 1.00 10.06 -3.28
N ARG A 66 0.08 10.81 -3.88
CA ARG A 66 -0.29 10.68 -5.30
C ARG A 66 0.90 10.98 -6.22
N ALA A 67 1.65 12.04 -5.93
CA ALA A 67 2.79 12.47 -6.74
C ALA A 67 3.94 11.46 -6.69
N ASP A 68 4.25 10.91 -5.52
CA ASP A 68 5.26 9.85 -5.37
C ASP A 68 4.86 8.59 -6.15
N LEU A 69 3.61 8.13 -5.97
CA LEU A 69 3.08 7.00 -6.71
C LEU A 69 3.11 7.23 -8.23
N CYS A 70 2.72 8.43 -8.68
CA CYS A 70 2.81 8.84 -10.08
C CYS A 70 4.24 8.76 -10.61
N SER A 71 5.22 9.29 -9.87
CA SER A 71 6.63 9.26 -10.25
C SER A 71 7.15 7.83 -10.44
N ASN A 72 6.79 6.93 -9.52
CA ASN A 72 7.23 5.54 -9.58
C ASN A 72 6.52 4.74 -10.67
N MET A 73 5.20 4.96 -10.88
CA MET A 73 4.47 4.34 -12.00
C MET A 73 5.02 4.76 -13.36
N MET A 74 5.47 6.02 -13.51
CA MET A 74 6.11 6.48 -14.74
C MET A 74 7.45 5.78 -15.01
N LYS A 75 8.10 5.22 -13.98
CA LYS A 75 9.36 4.48 -14.05
C LYS A 75 9.17 2.97 -13.86
N VAL A 76 7.94 2.47 -13.97
CA VAL A 76 7.58 1.09 -13.60
C VAL A 76 8.40 0.02 -14.34
N SER A 77 8.88 0.31 -15.54
CA SER A 77 9.74 -0.60 -16.32
C SER A 77 11.10 -0.87 -15.69
N GLN A 78 11.58 0.08 -14.87
CA GLN A 78 12.83 0.00 -14.12
C GLN A 78 12.62 -0.47 -12.68
N ALA A 79 11.36 -0.60 -12.25
CA ALA A 79 11.03 -1.00 -10.90
C ALA A 79 11.57 -2.41 -10.59
N PRO A 80 12.01 -2.66 -9.35
CA PRO A 80 12.32 -4.01 -8.89
C PRO A 80 11.11 -4.94 -9.08
N THR A 81 11.37 -6.16 -9.56
CA THR A 81 10.32 -7.16 -9.77
C THR A 81 10.70 -8.52 -9.22
N ARG A 82 9.71 -9.36 -8.91
CA ARG A 82 9.95 -10.74 -8.47
C ARG A 82 8.79 -11.66 -8.84
N GLU A 83 9.10 -12.87 -9.28
CA GLU A 83 8.10 -13.86 -9.69
C GLU A 83 7.36 -14.43 -8.47
N ILE A 84 6.03 -14.51 -8.61
CA ILE A 84 5.14 -15.16 -7.67
C ILE A 84 5.10 -16.65 -7.98
N PHE A 85 5.42 -17.46 -6.98
CA PHE A 85 5.39 -18.91 -7.06
C PHE A 85 3.99 -19.46 -6.77
N SER A 86 3.33 -18.94 -5.73
CA SER A 86 1.99 -19.37 -5.29
C SER A 86 1.26 -18.21 -4.59
N ILE A 87 -0.07 -18.28 -4.56
CA ILE A 87 -0.95 -17.33 -3.85
C ILE A 87 -2.04 -18.13 -3.15
N GLU A 88 -2.35 -17.79 -1.91
CA GLU A 88 -3.43 -18.38 -1.12
C GLU A 88 -4.22 -17.29 -0.38
N ARG A 89 -5.53 -17.47 -0.19
CA ARG A 89 -6.31 -16.60 0.69
C ARG A 89 -5.85 -16.80 2.13
N SER A 90 -5.64 -15.71 2.87
CA SER A 90 -5.37 -15.81 4.31
C SER A 90 -6.64 -16.21 5.07
N LYS A 91 -6.47 -16.75 6.28
CA LYS A 91 -7.56 -16.93 7.25
C LYS A 91 -8.25 -15.61 7.60
N GLU A 92 -7.55 -14.48 7.41
CA GLU A 92 -8.05 -13.13 7.62
C GLU A 92 -8.88 -12.59 6.44
N TYR A 93 -9.01 -13.37 5.35
CA TYR A 93 -9.77 -12.96 4.17
C TYR A 93 -11.27 -12.81 4.48
N LYS A 94 -11.76 -11.55 4.57
CA LYS A 94 -13.16 -11.19 4.81
C LYS A 94 -13.60 -10.08 3.84
N PRO A 95 -14.23 -10.43 2.69
CA PRO A 95 -14.71 -9.43 1.76
C PRO A 95 -15.85 -8.57 2.39
N PRO A 96 -16.06 -7.34 1.92
CA PRO A 96 -15.38 -6.72 0.76
C PRO A 96 -14.06 -6.01 1.11
N LYS A 97 -13.73 -5.79 2.40
CA LYS A 97 -12.60 -4.92 2.80
C LYS A 97 -11.32 -5.65 3.17
N ASP A 98 -11.40 -6.79 3.85
CA ASP A 98 -10.25 -7.54 4.34
C ASP A 98 -9.78 -8.58 3.31
N LEU A 99 -9.23 -8.13 2.19
CA LEU A 99 -8.80 -8.99 1.09
C LEU A 99 -7.34 -9.44 1.26
N PHE A 100 -7.07 -10.17 2.35
CA PHE A 100 -5.74 -10.65 2.71
C PHE A 100 -5.36 -11.95 2.01
N TYR A 101 -4.13 -12.00 1.50
CA TYR A 101 -3.55 -13.16 0.84
C TYR A 101 -2.15 -13.43 1.36
N LYS A 102 -1.73 -14.69 1.29
CA LYS A 102 -0.33 -15.10 1.38
C LYS A 102 0.19 -15.29 -0.03
N ILE A 103 1.36 -14.75 -0.32
CA ILE A 103 2.08 -14.97 -1.57
C ILE A 103 3.44 -15.57 -1.27
N TRP A 104 3.88 -16.51 -2.10
CA TRP A 104 5.21 -17.10 -2.03
C TRP A 104 6.03 -16.57 -3.19
N LEU A 105 7.13 -15.89 -2.88
CA LEU A 105 8.05 -15.33 -3.86
C LEU A 105 9.24 -16.27 -4.05
N LYS A 106 9.66 -16.51 -5.29
CA LYS A 106 10.87 -17.31 -5.55
C LYS A 106 12.09 -16.67 -4.91
N ARG A 107 12.82 -17.40 -4.07
CA ARG A 107 14.03 -16.89 -3.39
C ARG A 107 15.17 -16.70 -4.42
N MET A 108 16.01 -15.69 -4.20
CA MET A 108 17.10 -15.37 -5.11
C MET A 108 18.18 -16.46 -5.10
N ARG A 109 18.73 -16.81 -6.28
CA ARG A 109 20.01 -17.53 -6.34
C ARG A 109 21.13 -16.53 -6.04
N LYS A 110 22.08 -16.87 -5.17
CA LYS A 110 23.18 -16.00 -4.70
C LYS A 110 24.18 -15.56 -5.79
N THR A 111 23.87 -15.74 -7.07
CA THR A 111 24.81 -15.55 -8.18
C THR A 111 24.36 -14.38 -9.07
N GLY A 112 25.00 -13.22 -8.89
CA GLY A 112 24.96 -12.10 -9.84
C GLY A 112 24.10 -10.92 -9.38
N ASN A 113 24.74 -9.74 -9.30
CA ASN A 113 24.22 -8.40 -8.97
C ASN A 113 22.68 -8.32 -8.85
N GLY A 114 22.17 -8.30 -7.61
CA GLY A 114 20.73 -8.19 -7.26
C GLY A 114 20.05 -6.88 -7.68
N LYS A 115 20.62 -6.16 -8.66
CA LYS A 115 20.09 -4.90 -9.18
C LYS A 115 18.82 -5.21 -9.99
N GLY A 116 17.67 -4.85 -9.44
CA GLY A 116 16.35 -5.00 -10.09
C GLY A 116 15.52 -6.19 -9.62
N ILE A 117 15.96 -6.90 -8.56
CA ILE A 117 15.13 -7.93 -7.92
C ILE A 117 14.45 -7.31 -6.71
N TYR A 118 13.14 -7.50 -6.59
CA TYR A 118 12.35 -6.98 -5.48
C TYR A 118 12.58 -7.79 -4.19
N GLU A 119 12.92 -7.08 -3.12
CA GLU A 119 12.95 -7.59 -1.75
C GLU A 119 11.81 -6.93 -0.98
N PRO A 120 10.87 -7.72 -0.41
CA PRO A 120 9.66 -7.17 0.17
C PRO A 120 9.91 -6.54 1.53
N GLU A 121 9.37 -5.34 1.74
CA GLU A 121 9.34 -4.66 3.04
C GLU A 121 7.91 -4.42 3.50
N VAL A 122 7.69 -4.44 4.82
CA VAL A 122 6.41 -4.02 5.39
C VAL A 122 6.17 -2.55 5.03
N GLY A 123 4.99 -2.24 4.51
CA GLY A 123 4.68 -0.90 4.01
C GLY A 123 4.75 -0.75 2.50
N ASP A 124 5.31 -1.73 1.79
CA ASP A 124 5.42 -1.64 0.34
C ASP A 124 4.04 -1.70 -0.34
N LEU A 125 3.77 -0.70 -1.15
CA LEU A 125 2.74 -0.70 -2.17
C LEU A 125 3.32 -1.33 -3.44
N ILE A 126 2.65 -2.36 -3.92
CA ILE A 126 3.10 -3.17 -5.05
C ILE A 126 1.98 -3.35 -6.08
N ALA A 127 2.37 -3.63 -7.32
CA ALA A 127 1.48 -4.12 -8.36
C ALA A 127 1.66 -5.62 -8.56
N LEU A 128 0.55 -6.35 -8.59
CA LEU A 128 0.50 -7.73 -9.10
C LEU A 128 0.18 -7.67 -10.59
N THR A 129 1.02 -8.32 -11.39
CA THR A 129 0.92 -8.31 -12.86
C THR A 129 1.18 -9.70 -13.45
N ASP A 130 0.59 -10.01 -14.61
CA ASP A 130 0.83 -11.26 -15.37
C ASP A 130 1.97 -11.13 -16.40
N ALA A 131 2.55 -9.95 -16.53
CA ALA A 131 3.75 -9.68 -17.31
C ALA A 131 4.54 -8.53 -16.67
N ARG A 132 5.86 -8.53 -16.83
CA ARG A 132 6.68 -7.40 -16.42
C ARG A 132 6.32 -6.17 -17.27
N PRO A 133 5.83 -5.07 -16.67
CA PRO A 133 5.42 -3.89 -17.42
C PRO A 133 6.64 -3.23 -18.07
N LYS A 134 6.52 -2.83 -19.33
CA LYS A 134 7.54 -2.10 -20.10
C LYS A 134 7.35 -0.59 -20.04
N ASP A 135 6.14 -0.17 -19.73
CA ASP A 135 5.76 1.21 -19.47
C ASP A 135 4.49 1.23 -18.62
N ILE A 136 4.00 2.44 -18.36
CA ILE A 136 2.76 2.66 -17.62
C ILE A 136 1.51 2.26 -18.41
N ALA A 137 1.56 2.27 -19.74
CA ALA A 137 0.41 1.91 -20.57
C ALA A 137 0.09 0.42 -20.42
N ASP A 138 1.11 -0.43 -20.19
CA ASP A 138 0.92 -1.84 -19.86
C ASP A 138 0.06 -2.05 -18.60
N LEU A 139 0.11 -1.15 -17.60
CA LEU A 139 -0.73 -1.26 -16.39
C LEU A 139 -2.22 -0.99 -16.66
N ASN A 140 -2.55 -0.36 -17.78
CA ASN A 140 -3.93 -0.03 -18.18
C ASN A 140 -4.35 -0.72 -19.48
N ARG A 141 -3.55 -1.68 -19.96
CA ARG A 141 -3.79 -2.35 -21.24
C ARG A 141 -4.86 -3.42 -21.09
N PRO A 142 -5.87 -3.48 -21.99
CA PRO A 142 -6.82 -4.58 -22.01
C PRO A 142 -6.10 -5.93 -22.11
N GLY A 143 -6.41 -6.86 -21.20
CA GLY A 143 -5.83 -8.20 -21.17
C GLY A 143 -4.54 -8.35 -20.37
N ILE A 144 -3.97 -7.27 -19.83
CA ILE A 144 -2.93 -7.34 -18.77
C ILE A 144 -3.63 -7.16 -17.42
N ASN A 145 -3.39 -8.09 -16.50
CA ASN A 145 -3.91 -7.97 -15.15
C ASN A 145 -3.04 -6.99 -14.36
N TYR A 146 -3.67 -6.00 -13.73
CA TYR A 146 -3.04 -5.06 -12.80
C TYR A 146 -3.87 -4.99 -11.53
N LEU A 147 -3.22 -5.20 -10.38
CA LEU A 147 -3.86 -5.11 -9.08
C LEU A 147 -2.91 -4.51 -8.05
N LEU A 148 -3.35 -3.46 -7.36
CA LEU A 148 -2.62 -2.91 -6.22
C LEU A 148 -2.73 -3.84 -5.01
N ALA A 149 -1.60 -4.01 -4.34
CA ALA A 149 -1.53 -4.67 -3.04
C ALA A 149 -0.55 -3.95 -2.11
N TYR A 150 -0.70 -4.18 -0.81
CA TYR A 150 0.12 -3.61 0.25
C TYR A 150 0.73 -4.75 1.07
N VAL A 151 2.04 -4.70 1.28
CA VAL A 151 2.75 -5.67 2.12
C VAL A 151 2.43 -5.40 3.58
N HIS A 152 1.59 -6.26 4.15
CA HIS A 152 1.12 -6.14 5.51
C HIS A 152 2.10 -6.71 6.52
N ARG A 153 2.64 -7.91 6.25
CA ARG A 153 3.57 -8.63 7.14
C ARG A 153 4.51 -9.50 6.32
N LEU A 154 5.73 -9.66 6.80
CA LEU A 154 6.68 -10.67 6.30
C LEU A 154 6.61 -11.90 7.21
N SER A 155 6.73 -13.09 6.63
CA SER A 155 6.85 -14.31 7.42
C SER A 155 8.28 -14.50 7.89
N ASN A 156 8.44 -14.79 9.18
CA ASN A 156 9.66 -15.39 9.72
C ASN A 156 9.52 -16.91 9.87
N GLU A 157 8.36 -17.47 9.51
CA GLU A 157 8.13 -18.91 9.62
C GLU A 157 9.07 -19.62 8.65
N LEU A 158 9.88 -20.54 9.20
CA LEU A 158 10.68 -21.50 8.46
C LEU A 158 9.70 -22.44 7.75
N ASP A 159 9.20 -22.01 6.60
CA ASP A 159 8.49 -22.91 5.69
C ASP A 159 9.46 -24.04 5.34
N ASP A 160 9.00 -25.30 5.43
CA ASP A 160 9.81 -26.50 5.15
C ASP A 160 10.39 -26.47 3.72
N ASP A 161 9.79 -25.65 2.84
CA ASP A 161 10.31 -25.28 1.53
C ASP A 161 11.24 -24.05 1.60
N THR A 162 12.51 -24.32 1.87
CA THR A 162 13.62 -23.35 1.94
C THR A 162 13.80 -22.46 0.70
N ASN A 163 13.13 -22.73 -0.43
CA ASN A 163 13.32 -22.03 -1.71
C ASN A 163 12.37 -20.84 -1.95
N HIS A 164 11.40 -20.59 -1.06
CA HIS A 164 10.42 -19.53 -1.23
C HIS A 164 10.34 -18.62 -0.01
N GLU A 165 9.91 -17.38 -0.22
CA GLU A 165 9.69 -16.38 0.83
C GLU A 165 8.21 -16.02 0.88
N MET A 166 7.57 -16.21 2.03
CA MET A 166 6.15 -15.92 2.21
C MET A 166 5.94 -14.47 2.66
N VAL A 167 5.03 -13.78 1.97
CA VAL A 167 4.61 -12.41 2.28
C VAL A 167 3.11 -12.37 2.45
N SER A 168 2.63 -11.69 3.49
CA SER A 168 1.21 -11.38 3.67
C SER A 168 0.90 -10.03 3.02
N ILE A 169 -0.08 -10.02 2.12
CA ILE A 169 -0.50 -8.82 1.39
C ILE A 169 -1.98 -8.55 1.60
N LEU A 170 -2.35 -7.27 1.57
CA LEU A 170 -3.72 -6.79 1.44
C LEU A 170 -3.92 -6.27 0.02
N THR A 171 -4.96 -6.72 -0.67
CA THR A 171 -5.23 -6.33 -2.07
C THR A 171 -6.35 -5.30 -2.16
N SER A 172 -6.31 -4.47 -3.21
CA SER A 172 -7.34 -3.45 -3.50
C SER A 172 -8.68 -4.05 -3.93
N LYS A 173 -8.66 -5.21 -4.58
CA LYS A 173 -9.82 -5.96 -5.09
C LYS A 173 -9.51 -7.46 -5.06
N PRO A 174 -10.53 -8.34 -5.07
CA PRO A 174 -10.28 -9.78 -5.09
C PRO A 174 -9.43 -10.19 -6.29
N ILE A 175 -8.43 -11.05 -6.07
CA ILE A 175 -7.66 -11.65 -7.15
C ILE A 175 -8.60 -12.57 -7.94
N GLN A 176 -8.79 -12.28 -9.23
CA GLN A 176 -9.69 -13.02 -10.13
C GLN A 176 -8.96 -14.01 -11.05
N PHE A 177 -7.64 -14.01 -11.05
CA PHE A 177 -6.84 -14.96 -11.82
C PHE A 177 -6.36 -16.11 -10.94
N GLU A 178 -6.49 -17.34 -11.45
CA GLU A 178 -5.99 -18.54 -10.79
C GLU A 178 -4.51 -18.70 -11.12
N LEU A 179 -3.64 -18.60 -10.10
CA LEU A 179 -2.33 -19.23 -10.18
C LEU A 179 -2.57 -20.74 -10.06
N GLU A 180 -2.10 -21.54 -11.02
CA GLU A 180 -2.02 -22.98 -10.81
C GLU A 180 -1.20 -23.23 -9.53
N ASN A 181 -1.85 -23.69 -8.46
CA ASN A 181 -1.22 -23.96 -7.17
C ASN A 181 -0.07 -24.94 -7.36
N ARG A 182 1.17 -24.45 -7.31
CA ARG A 182 2.37 -25.27 -7.54
C ARG A 182 2.62 -26.31 -6.44
N HIS A 183 1.93 -26.21 -5.30
CA HIS A 183 1.98 -27.19 -4.22
C HIS A 183 1.05 -28.39 -4.46
N ASN A 184 -0.08 -28.21 -5.16
CA ASN A 184 -1.05 -29.28 -5.39
C ASN A 184 -1.00 -29.75 -6.84
N LYS A 185 -0.06 -30.66 -7.12
CA LYS A 185 -0.02 -31.40 -8.40
C LYS A 185 -1.15 -32.43 -8.54
N ARG A 186 -2.09 -32.51 -7.59
CA ARG A 186 -3.17 -33.48 -7.49
C ARG A 186 -4.46 -32.80 -7.01
N GLU A 187 -5.05 -31.95 -7.83
CA GLU A 187 -6.51 -31.75 -7.88
C GLU A 187 -6.89 -30.85 -9.06
N SER A 188 -6.54 -31.29 -10.27
CA SER A 188 -7.40 -31.01 -11.42
C SER A 188 -8.39 -32.18 -11.52
N VAL A 189 -9.30 -32.28 -10.56
CA VAL A 189 -10.45 -33.18 -10.64
C VAL A 189 -11.65 -32.27 -10.87
N PHE A 190 -11.97 -32.01 -12.13
CA PHE A 190 -13.31 -32.23 -12.69
C PHE A 190 -13.22 -32.23 -14.22
N ALA A 191 -13.67 -33.35 -14.80
CA ALA A 191 -14.11 -33.55 -16.17
C ALA A 191 -13.09 -33.41 -17.32
N GLY A 192 -12.37 -34.50 -17.60
CA GLY A 192 -12.52 -35.22 -18.88
C GLY A 192 -12.27 -34.48 -20.21
N GLN A 193 -11.52 -33.39 -20.25
CA GLN A 193 -11.03 -32.80 -21.50
C GLN A 193 -9.52 -32.68 -21.44
N GLU A 194 -8.86 -33.20 -22.48
CA GLU A 194 -7.42 -33.08 -22.68
C GLU A 194 -6.98 -31.64 -22.42
N ILE A 195 -6.24 -31.45 -21.33
CA ILE A 195 -5.61 -30.18 -21.02
C ILE A 195 -4.50 -30.01 -22.06
N GLN A 196 -4.86 -29.37 -23.19
CA GLN A 196 -3.89 -28.64 -23.98
C GLN A 196 -3.02 -27.87 -23.00
N LYS A 197 -1.70 -28.08 -23.03
CA LYS A 197 -0.71 -27.38 -22.19
C LYS A 197 -0.97 -25.87 -22.25
N ARG A 198 -1.86 -25.36 -21.39
CA ARG A 198 -2.05 -23.93 -21.19
C ARG A 198 -0.70 -23.44 -20.70
N ARG A 199 -0.10 -22.49 -21.42
CA ARG A 199 1.13 -21.84 -20.96
C ARG A 199 0.85 -21.35 -19.55
N ARG A 200 1.59 -21.90 -18.57
CA ARG A 200 1.52 -21.53 -17.16
C ARG A 200 1.59 -20.01 -17.05
N ALA A 201 0.55 -19.38 -16.53
CA ALA A 201 0.57 -17.93 -16.32
C ALA A 201 1.60 -17.61 -15.24
N THR A 202 2.58 -16.76 -15.57
CA THR A 202 3.62 -16.32 -14.65
C THR A 202 3.23 -14.94 -14.14
N PHE A 203 3.13 -14.78 -12.82
CA PHE A 203 2.79 -13.50 -12.23
C PHE A 203 4.00 -12.90 -11.51
N PHE A 204 4.00 -11.57 -11.42
CA PHE A 204 5.07 -10.78 -10.86
C PHE A 204 4.54 -9.81 -9.82
N VAL A 205 5.32 -9.63 -8.77
CA VAL A 205 5.26 -8.43 -7.94
C VAL A 205 6.16 -7.38 -8.57
N VAL A 206 5.65 -6.15 -8.66
CA VAL A 206 6.38 -4.96 -9.09
C VAL A 206 6.29 -3.92 -7.98
N TYR A 207 7.45 -3.44 -7.51
CA TYR A 207 7.48 -2.39 -6.48
C TYR A 207 6.95 -1.07 -7.04
N LEU A 208 6.14 -0.36 -6.25
CA LEU A 208 5.65 0.97 -6.60
C LEU A 208 6.11 2.05 -5.61
N ALA A 209 5.92 1.85 -4.31
CA ALA A 209 6.32 2.84 -3.30
C ALA A 209 6.35 2.19 -1.92
N ASN A 210 7.00 2.81 -0.93
CA ASN A 210 6.83 2.44 0.47
C ASN A 210 5.94 3.47 1.17
N MET A 211 4.81 3.02 1.69
CA MET A 211 3.77 3.87 2.27
C MET A 211 3.93 4.07 3.79
N THR A 212 4.97 3.55 4.41
CA THR A 212 5.15 3.58 5.87
C THR A 212 5.11 5.00 6.42
N THR A 213 5.84 5.93 5.79
CA THR A 213 5.89 7.33 6.23
C THR A 213 4.53 7.99 6.07
N ASN A 214 3.91 7.86 4.89
CA ASN A 214 2.59 8.43 4.60
C ASN A 214 1.52 7.93 5.58
N VAL A 215 1.50 6.62 5.86
CA VAL A 215 0.59 5.99 6.82
C VAL A 215 0.83 6.50 8.25
N ARG A 216 2.09 6.67 8.66
CA ARG A 216 2.42 7.22 9.99
C ARG A 216 1.94 8.66 10.14
N ILE A 217 2.21 9.51 9.15
CA ILE A 217 1.74 10.91 9.16
C ILE A 217 0.21 10.94 9.18
N TRP A 218 -0.44 10.18 8.30
CA TRP A 218 -1.90 10.10 8.25
C TRP A 218 -2.51 9.69 9.59
N ARG A 219 -1.90 8.69 10.26
CA ARG A 219 -2.30 8.29 11.61
C ARG A 219 -2.19 9.44 12.59
N SER A 220 -1.07 10.17 12.60
CA SER A 220 -0.90 11.33 13.49
C SER A 220 -1.89 12.47 13.21
N LEU A 221 -2.31 12.66 11.95
CA LEU A 221 -3.28 13.68 11.57
C LEU A 221 -4.73 13.28 11.91
N ASN A 222 -5.06 11.98 11.94
CA ASN A 222 -6.41 11.47 12.16
C ASN A 222 -6.62 10.79 13.51
N SER A 223 -5.58 10.58 14.31
CA SER A 223 -5.75 10.14 15.69
C SER A 223 -6.44 11.24 16.47
N ASP A 224 -7.62 10.94 17.03
CA ASP A 224 -8.12 11.72 18.15
C ASP A 224 -7.02 11.67 19.22
N LEU A 225 -6.50 12.83 19.61
CA LEU A 225 -5.31 12.95 20.47
C LEU A 225 -5.56 12.49 21.92
N GLN A 226 -6.49 11.57 22.15
CA GLN A 226 -6.76 10.93 23.43
C GLN A 226 -5.57 10.04 23.82
N GLY A 227 -4.53 10.68 24.34
CA GLY A 227 -3.29 10.05 24.82
C GLY A 227 -1.99 10.59 24.20
N GLY A 228 -2.05 11.47 23.20
CA GLY A 228 -0.87 12.08 22.58
C GLY A 228 -0.43 13.37 23.30
N ASN A 229 0.88 13.64 23.37
CA ASN A 229 1.40 14.89 23.94
C ASN A 229 1.06 16.09 23.02
N THR A 230 -0.10 16.72 23.25
CA THR A 230 -0.60 17.86 22.46
C THR A 230 0.08 19.18 22.81
N ASN A 231 0.94 19.21 23.84
CA ASN A 231 1.53 20.44 24.36
C ASN A 231 2.34 21.20 23.30
N VAL A 232 3.00 20.47 22.40
CA VAL A 232 3.75 21.09 21.29
C VAL A 232 2.81 21.76 20.30
N ILE A 233 1.71 21.10 19.92
CA ILE A 233 0.73 21.66 18.99
C ILE A 233 0.05 22.87 19.64
N GLN A 234 -0.31 22.76 20.91
CA GLN A 234 -0.88 23.88 21.66
C GLN A 234 0.07 25.08 21.71
N SER A 235 1.38 24.86 21.90
CA SER A 235 2.38 25.93 21.84
C SER A 235 2.42 26.62 20.46
N VAL A 236 2.30 25.84 19.37
CA VAL A 236 2.18 26.38 18.01
C VAL A 236 0.92 27.23 17.85
N LEU A 237 -0.22 26.76 18.37
CA LEU A 237 -1.49 27.51 18.36
C LEU A 237 -1.38 28.81 19.17
N GLU A 238 -0.80 28.77 20.37
CA GLU A 238 -0.67 29.93 21.27
C GLU A 238 0.32 30.98 20.76
N SER A 239 1.39 30.56 20.07
CA SER A 239 2.36 31.47 19.44
C SER A 239 1.77 32.35 18.32
N SER A 240 0.62 31.92 17.79
CA SER A 240 -0.15 32.65 16.78
C SER A 240 -1.17 33.64 17.36
N SER A 241 -1.30 33.73 18.69
CA SER A 241 -2.17 34.71 19.34
C SER A 241 -1.55 36.12 19.26
N PRO A 242 -2.34 37.17 18.91
CA PRO A 242 -1.84 38.56 18.86
C PRO A 242 -1.31 39.08 20.19
N VAL A 243 -1.64 38.41 21.31
CA VAL A 243 -1.35 38.84 22.68
C VAL A 243 0.15 38.83 22.98
N ARG A 244 0.95 38.00 22.30
CA ARG A 244 2.40 37.87 22.56
C ARG A 244 3.32 38.66 21.63
N ARG A 245 2.79 39.32 20.59
CA ARG A 245 3.59 40.16 19.67
C ARG A 245 3.79 41.61 20.13
N ARG A 246 3.40 41.94 21.37
CA ARG A 246 3.84 43.17 22.04
C ARG A 246 4.81 42.81 23.15
N ASN A 247 5.97 43.45 23.12
CA ASN A 247 7.03 43.46 24.13
C ASN A 247 8.12 42.40 23.91
N ASN A 248 9.08 42.72 23.04
CA ASN A 248 10.46 43.02 23.46
C ASN A 248 11.37 43.09 22.22
N CYS A 249 11.46 44.29 21.64
CA CYS A 249 12.61 44.72 20.83
C CYS A 249 12.72 46.23 21.01
N SER A 250 13.38 46.62 22.10
CA SER A 250 14.02 47.93 22.23
C SER A 250 15.52 47.65 22.27
N LEU A 251 16.23 48.18 21.26
CA LEU A 251 17.68 48.21 21.11
C LEU A 251 18.37 48.84 22.32
#